data_AF-A0A7L4QY69-F1
#
_entry.id   AF-A0A7L4QY69-F1
#
_cell.length_a   1.000
_cell.length_b   1.000
_cell.length_c   1.000
_cell.angle_alpha   90.00
_cell.angle_beta   90.00
_cell.angle_gamma   90.00
#
_symmetry.space_group_name_H-M   'P 1'
#
loop_
_entity.id
_entity.type
_entity.pdbx_description
1 polymer ?
#
loop_
_entity_poly.entity_id
_entity_poly.type
_entity_poly.pdbx_seq_one_letter_code
_entity_poly.pdbx_strand_id
1 'polypeptide(L)'
;NVEGYITASSSNGALDIQRTTGIKDLKTTNGKIEAQILDIKDDVDIMCTNGAIIIYIDPSLDAEIEVETTNGYISMNEVELVVTRLESTHVEGVIGEGGNKIDIRTTNGYVNLNKLIV
;
A
#
# COMPACT_ATOMS: atom_id res chain seq x y z
N ASN A 1 8.39 16.20 11.52
CA ASN A 1 8.19 14.76 11.78
C ASN A 1 6.86 14.57 12.45
N VAL A 2 5.91 13.97 11.75
CA VAL A 2 4.66 13.51 12.38
C VAL A 2 4.99 12.15 13.00
N GLU A 3 5.28 12.12 14.29
CA GLU A 3 5.34 10.87 15.07
C GLU A 3 3.92 10.48 15.52
N GLY A 4 3.03 10.26 14.54
CA GLY A 4 1.63 9.97 14.78
C GLY A 4 1.07 9.12 13.66
N TYR A 5 0.19 8.19 14.02
CA TYR A 5 -0.51 7.36 13.05
C TYR A 5 -1.36 8.22 12.12
N ILE A 6 -1.12 8.10 10.82
CA ILE A 6 -1.93 8.76 9.80
C ILE A 6 -3.17 7.92 9.55
N THR A 7 -4.33 8.52 9.82
CA THR A 7 -5.63 8.04 9.37
C THR A 7 -6.23 9.09 8.44
N ALA A 8 -6.46 8.73 7.18
CA ALA A 8 -7.04 9.64 6.18
C ALA A 8 -8.23 8.96 5.48
N SER A 9 -9.32 9.71 5.32
CA SER A 9 -10.48 9.26 4.56
C SER A 9 -10.95 10.32 3.58
N SER A 10 -11.36 9.89 2.39
CA SER A 10 -11.88 10.77 1.33
C SER A 10 -13.00 10.08 0.57
N SER A 11 -14.04 10.80 0.17
CA SER A 11 -15.09 10.21 -0.66
C SER A 11 -14.87 10.49 -2.15
N ASN A 12 -14.34 11.67 -2.51
CA ASN A 12 -14.25 12.15 -3.90
C ASN A 12 -12.94 12.91 -4.19
N GLY A 13 -11.84 12.53 -3.54
CA GLY A 13 -10.57 13.24 -3.65
C GLY A 13 -9.37 12.30 -3.50
N ALA A 14 -8.24 12.71 -4.08
CA ALA A 14 -6.98 11.98 -3.95
C ALA A 14 -6.41 12.14 -2.53
N LEU A 15 -5.83 11.06 -2.02
CA LEU A 15 -5.00 11.06 -0.83
C LEU A 15 -3.54 10.97 -1.27
N ASP A 16 -2.74 11.98 -0.94
CA ASP A 16 -1.29 12.02 -1.19
C ASP A 16 -0.58 12.08 0.17
N ILE A 17 0.06 10.98 0.55
CA ILE A 17 0.73 10.79 1.83
C ILE A 17 2.22 10.59 1.58
N GLN A 18 3.04 11.56 1.99
CA GLN A 18 4.48 11.55 1.75
C GLN A 18 5.27 11.32 3.02
N ARG A 19 6.35 10.53 2.92
CA ARG A 19 7.37 10.30 3.96
C ARG A 19 6.79 9.99 5.34
N THR A 20 5.96 8.95 5.42
CA THR A 20 5.36 8.52 6.68
C THR A 20 6.04 7.28 7.26
N THR A 21 6.19 7.27 8.58
CA THR A 21 6.72 6.16 9.39
C THR A 21 5.63 5.55 10.29
N GLY A 22 4.37 5.87 10.02
CA GLY A 22 3.22 5.42 10.80
C GLY A 22 1.92 5.68 10.05
N ILE A 23 1.52 4.75 9.19
CA ILE A 23 0.16 4.70 8.64
C ILE A 23 -0.64 3.73 9.49
N LYS A 24 -1.92 4.01 9.68
CA LYS A 24 -2.85 3.02 10.24
C LYS A 24 -3.96 2.66 9.27
N ASP A 25 -4.62 3.68 8.73
CA ASP A 25 -5.80 3.50 7.88
C ASP A 25 -5.85 4.55 6.77
N LEU A 26 -5.87 4.13 5.50
CA LEU A 26 -6.12 5.00 4.35
C LEU A 26 -7.33 4.51 3.58
N LYS A 27 -8.39 5.32 3.50
CA LYS A 27 -9.65 4.90 2.86
C LYS A 27 -10.13 5.95 1.86
N THR A 28 -10.38 5.54 0.62
CA THR A 28 -11.04 6.42 -0.36
C THR A 28 -12.15 5.71 -1.13
N THR A 29 -13.23 6.41 -1.45
CA THR A 29 -14.30 5.84 -2.30
C THR A 29 -14.03 6.13 -3.78
N ASN A 30 -13.78 7.38 -4.13
CA ASN A 30 -13.48 7.79 -5.50
C ASN A 30 -12.23 8.67 -5.50
N GLY A 31 -11.11 8.12 -5.95
CA GLY A 31 -9.85 8.86 -5.97
C GLY A 31 -8.62 7.98 -6.00
N LYS A 32 -7.45 8.62 -6.18
CA LYS A 32 -6.15 7.95 -6.10
C LYS A 32 -5.65 7.98 -4.66
N ILE A 33 -5.13 6.86 -4.17
CA ILE A 33 -4.29 6.84 -2.97
C ILE A 33 -2.84 6.74 -3.45
N GLU A 34 -2.01 7.69 -3.06
CA GLU A 34 -0.57 7.66 -3.26
C GLU A 34 0.11 7.78 -1.91
N ALA A 35 0.93 6.79 -1.54
CA ALA A 35 1.59 6.75 -0.24
C ALA A 35 3.04 6.32 -0.35
N GLN A 36 3.93 7.01 0.38
CA GLN A 36 5.33 6.63 0.56
C GLN A 36 5.55 6.09 1.98
N ILE A 37 5.78 4.78 2.09
CA ILE A 37 5.91 4.05 3.35
C ILE A 37 7.39 3.81 3.63
N LEU A 38 7.91 4.50 4.65
CA LEU A 38 9.29 4.34 5.10
C LEU A 38 9.40 3.28 6.21
N ASP A 39 8.39 3.20 7.05
CA ASP A 39 8.34 2.31 8.21
C ASP A 39 6.87 2.08 8.61
N ILE A 40 6.58 0.95 9.25
CA ILE A 40 5.27 0.63 9.82
C ILE A 40 5.41 0.20 11.27
N LYS A 41 4.56 0.74 12.14
CA LYS A 41 4.59 0.42 13.58
C LYS A 41 3.58 -0.65 13.97
N ASP A 42 2.50 -0.75 13.22
CA ASP A 42 1.39 -1.69 13.38
C ASP A 42 0.88 -2.07 11.98
N ASP A 43 -0.10 -2.96 11.94
CA ASP A 43 -0.79 -3.32 10.71
C ASP A 43 -1.42 -2.09 10.03
N VAL A 44 -1.37 -2.09 8.70
CA VAL A 44 -1.80 -0.99 7.84
C VAL A 44 -2.90 -1.44 6.89
N ASP A 45 -4.05 -0.78 6.95
CA ASP A 45 -5.17 -1.01 6.04
C ASP A 45 -5.29 0.11 5.01
N ILE A 46 -5.18 -0.22 3.72
CA ILE A 46 -5.36 0.72 2.61
C ILE A 46 -6.50 0.23 1.72
N MET A 47 -7.61 0.96 1.68
CA MET A 47 -8.80 0.57 0.92
C MET A 47 -9.23 1.66 -0.07
N CYS A 48 -9.53 1.24 -1.30
CA CYS A 48 -10.14 2.08 -2.33
C CYS A 48 -11.37 1.40 -2.92
N THR A 49 -12.45 2.13 -3.22
CA THR A 49 -13.56 1.54 -4.01
C THR A 49 -13.36 1.75 -5.50
N ASN A 50 -13.13 2.99 -5.93
CA ASN A 50 -12.99 3.37 -7.34
C ASN A 50 -11.76 4.27 -7.51
N GLY A 51 -10.65 3.67 -7.91
CA GLY A 51 -9.42 4.39 -8.18
C GLY A 51 -8.17 3.56 -7.93
N ALA A 52 -7.04 4.17 -8.30
CA ALA A 52 -5.74 3.51 -8.21
C ALA A 52 -5.12 3.69 -6.82
N ILE A 53 -4.39 2.67 -6.39
CA ILE A 53 -3.54 2.73 -5.20
C ILE A 53 -2.09 2.62 -5.68
N ILE A 54 -1.27 3.62 -5.38
CA ILE A 54 0.15 3.67 -5.71
C ILE A 54 0.93 3.74 -4.41
N ILE A 55 1.66 2.68 -4.09
CA ILE A 55 2.48 2.62 -2.89
C ILE A 55 3.95 2.60 -3.28
N TYR A 56 4.74 3.44 -2.62
CA TYR A 56 6.18 3.42 -2.69
C TYR A 56 6.72 2.87 -1.38
N ILE A 57 7.46 1.77 -1.45
CA ILE A 57 7.96 1.04 -0.29
C ILE A 57 9.46 1.24 -0.18
N ASP A 58 9.92 1.65 1.01
CA ASP A 58 11.34 1.70 1.31
C ASP A 58 11.95 0.28 1.31
N PRO A 59 13.11 0.06 0.65
CA PRO A 59 13.74 -1.25 0.61
C PRO A 59 14.18 -1.79 1.96
N SER A 60 14.35 -0.93 2.97
CA SER A 60 14.67 -1.36 4.34
C SER A 60 13.43 -1.66 5.20
N LEU A 61 12.23 -1.63 4.62
CA LEU A 61 11.00 -1.96 5.34
C LEU A 61 10.90 -3.47 5.59
N ASP A 62 10.60 -3.85 6.83
CA ASP A 62 10.23 -5.22 7.19
C ASP A 62 8.71 -5.30 7.37
N ALA A 63 8.03 -6.05 6.48
CA ALA A 63 6.57 -6.17 6.49
C ALA A 63 6.06 -7.38 5.71
N GLU A 64 4.89 -7.88 6.09
CA GLU A 64 4.10 -8.75 5.24
C GLU A 64 3.16 -7.90 4.38
N ILE A 65 2.99 -8.25 3.11
CA ILE A 65 2.10 -7.50 2.20
C ILE A 65 1.08 -8.43 1.56
N GLU A 66 -0.18 -7.99 1.58
CA GLU A 66 -1.27 -8.61 0.85
C GLU A 66 -1.97 -7.52 0.02
N VAL A 67 -2.13 -7.80 -1.27
CA VAL A 67 -2.76 -6.89 -2.22
C VAL A 67 -3.86 -7.61 -2.97
N GLU A 68 -5.06 -7.06 -2.92
CA GLU A 68 -6.23 -7.61 -3.57
C GLU A 68 -6.93 -6.53 -4.44
N THR A 69 -7.31 -6.89 -5.65
CA THR A 69 -8.21 -6.08 -6.47
C THR A 69 -9.34 -6.93 -7.05
N THR A 70 -10.58 -6.42 -7.03
CA THR A 70 -11.71 -7.15 -7.65
C THR A 70 -11.73 -6.98 -9.16
N ASN A 71 -11.66 -5.73 -9.64
CA ASN A 71 -11.72 -5.37 -11.06
C ASN A 71 -10.54 -4.45 -11.40
N GLY A 72 -9.42 -5.07 -11.75
CA GLY A 72 -8.23 -4.36 -12.16
C GLY A 72 -7.04 -5.30 -12.27
N TYR A 73 -5.86 -4.75 -12.04
CA TYR A 73 -4.62 -5.51 -12.06
C TYR A 73 -3.68 -4.99 -10.99
N ILE A 74 -2.75 -5.85 -10.58
CA ILE A 74 -1.66 -5.49 -9.68
C ILE A 74 -0.37 -5.47 -10.49
N SER A 75 0.43 -4.42 -10.32
CA SER A 75 1.77 -4.34 -10.89
C SER A 75 2.80 -4.02 -9.82
N MET A 76 4.00 -4.56 -9.99
CA MET A 76 5.12 -4.38 -9.06
C MET A 76 6.35 -3.95 -9.85
N ASN A 77 6.97 -2.84 -9.47
CA ASN A 77 8.14 -2.28 -10.13
C ASN A 77 9.29 -2.19 -9.14
N GLU A 78 10.30 -3.04 -9.33
CA GLU A 78 11.57 -3.04 -8.59
C GLU A 78 11.43 -3.25 -7.07
N VAL A 79 10.30 -3.76 -6.59
CA VAL A 79 10.09 -4.08 -5.17
C VAL A 79 10.78 -5.41 -4.84
N GLU A 80 11.63 -5.40 -3.83
CA GLU A 80 12.30 -6.60 -3.31
C GLU A 80 11.35 -7.34 -2.36
N LEU A 81 10.58 -8.26 -2.93
CA LEU A 81 9.52 -9.00 -2.26
C LEU A 81 9.73 -10.51 -2.42
N VAL A 82 9.69 -11.26 -1.32
CA VAL A 82 9.59 -12.72 -1.35
C VAL A 82 8.13 -13.09 -1.55
N VAL A 83 7.76 -13.32 -2.81
CA VAL A 83 6.37 -13.57 -3.20
C VAL A 83 5.94 -14.98 -2.79
N THR A 84 4.85 -15.07 -2.04
CA THR A 84 4.20 -16.34 -1.68
C THR A 84 3.04 -16.67 -2.61
N ARG A 85 2.31 -15.64 -3.08
CA ARG A 85 1.23 -15.78 -4.05
C ARG A 85 1.29 -14.66 -5.09
N LEU A 86 1.21 -15.03 -6.36
CA LEU A 86 1.24 -14.09 -7.47
C LEU A 86 0.14 -14.41 -8.48
N GLU A 87 -0.89 -13.58 -8.48
CA GLU A 87 -2.00 -13.62 -9.43
C GLU A 87 -2.19 -12.23 -10.03
N SER A 88 -2.97 -12.12 -11.09
CA SER A 88 -3.27 -10.83 -11.74
C SER A 88 -3.98 -9.84 -10.81
N THR A 89 -4.75 -10.37 -9.86
CA THR A 89 -5.65 -9.62 -8.97
C THR A 89 -5.38 -9.87 -7.49
N HIS A 90 -4.41 -10.74 -7.17
CA HIS A 90 -4.04 -11.06 -5.80
C HIS A 90 -2.53 -11.26 -5.67
N VAL A 91 -1.88 -10.56 -4.76
CA VAL A 91 -0.44 -10.70 -4.49
C VAL A 91 -0.23 -10.81 -2.99
N GLU A 92 0.55 -11.80 -2.56
CA GLU A 92 0.99 -11.95 -1.18
C GLU A 92 2.50 -12.16 -1.15
N GLY A 93 3.18 -11.55 -0.19
CA GLY A 93 4.58 -11.83 0.05
C GLY A 93 5.13 -11.13 1.28
N VAL A 94 6.43 -11.29 1.46
CA VAL A 94 7.18 -10.77 2.61
C VAL A 94 8.30 -9.86 2.12
N ILE A 95 8.40 -8.68 2.71
CA ILE A 95 9.44 -7.68 2.48
C ILE A 95 10.39 -7.74 3.68
N GLY A 96 11.70 -7.79 3.41
CA GLY A 96 12.72 -7.89 4.45
C GLY A 96 12.54 -9.16 5.31
N GLU A 97 12.50 -8.98 6.63
CA GLU A 97 12.28 -10.06 7.61
C GLU A 97 10.78 -10.34 7.89
N GLY A 98 9.86 -9.54 7.34
CA GLY A 98 8.42 -9.61 7.60
C GLY A 98 7.98 -8.88 8.87
N GLY A 99 6.85 -9.30 9.47
CA GLY A 99 6.34 -8.70 10.71
C GLY A 99 4.92 -8.16 10.57
N ASN A 100 4.74 -6.85 10.77
CA ASN A 100 3.43 -6.21 10.65
C ASN A 100 2.90 -6.31 9.20
N LYS A 101 1.58 -6.36 9.06
CA LYS A 101 0.93 -6.59 7.78
C LYS A 101 0.46 -5.30 7.12
N ILE A 102 0.68 -5.20 5.82
CA ILE A 102 0.11 -4.16 4.95
C ILE A 102 -0.95 -4.83 4.07
N ASP A 103 -2.22 -4.53 4.32
CA ASP A 103 -3.36 -5.02 3.56
C ASP A 103 -3.87 -3.91 2.62
N ILE A 104 -3.80 -4.17 1.31
CA ILE A 104 -4.17 -3.20 0.27
C ILE A 104 -5.31 -3.78 -0.56
N ARG A 105 -6.47 -3.13 -0.53
CA ARG A 105 -7.65 -3.58 -1.27
C ARG A 105 -8.23 -2.51 -2.17
N THR A 106 -8.54 -2.87 -3.40
CA THR A 106 -9.35 -2.02 -4.28
C THR A 106 -10.46 -2.79 -4.99
N THR A 107 -11.63 -2.17 -5.17
CA THR A 107 -12.71 -2.84 -5.92
C THR A 107 -12.57 -2.59 -7.42
N ASN A 108 -12.43 -1.34 -7.85
CA ASN A 108 -12.33 -0.97 -9.26
C ASN A 108 -11.13 -0.06 -9.46
N GLY A 109 -10.03 -0.63 -9.93
CA GLY A 109 -8.77 0.08 -10.09
C GLY A 109 -7.56 -0.84 -10.03
N TYR A 110 -6.39 -0.27 -10.32
CA TYR A 110 -5.13 -0.99 -10.27
C TYR A 110 -4.37 -0.65 -9.00
N VAL A 111 -3.52 -1.59 -8.58
CA VAL A 111 -2.56 -1.36 -7.50
C VAL A 111 -1.16 -1.42 -8.09
N ASN A 112 -0.37 -0.37 -7.84
CA ASN A 112 1.03 -0.32 -8.23
C ASN A 112 1.88 -0.27 -6.97
N LEU A 113 2.73 -1.27 -6.79
CA LEU A 113 3.79 -1.25 -5.80
C LEU A 113 5.09 -0.85 -6.49
N ASN A 114 5.77 0.16 -5.96
CA ASN A 114 7.03 0.65 -6.49
C ASN A 114 8.08 0.69 -5.38
N LYS A 115 9.34 0.50 -5.76
CA LYS A 115 10.46 0.84 -4.90
C LYS A 115 10.47 2.35 -4.63
N LEU A 116 10.60 2.75 -3.37
CA LEU A 116 10.86 4.14 -3.03
C LEU A 116 12.32 4.46 -3.38
N ILE A 117 12.52 5.41 -4.30
CA ILE A 117 13.84 5.93 -4.65
C ILE A 117 14.02 7.24 -3.86
N VAL A 118 14.94 7.22 -2.90
CA VAL A 118 15.28 8.37 -2.03
C VAL A 118 16.45 9.16 -2.58
#